data_AF-A0A6P1M4X7-F1
#
_entry.id   AF-A0A6P1M4X7-F1
#
_cell.length_a   1.000
_cell.length_b   1.000
_cell.length_c   1.000
_cell.angle_alpha   90.00
_cell.angle_beta   90.00
_cell.angle_gamma   90.00
#
_symmetry.space_group_name_H-M   'P 1'
#
loop_
_entity.id
_entity.type
_entity.pdbx_description
1 polymer ?
#
loop_
_entity_poly.entity_id
_entity_poly.type
_entity_poly.pdbx_seq_one_letter_code
_entity_poly.pdbx_strand_id
1 'polypeptide(L)'
;MKYWYVMLLAVCLGCFSAFGEKISDDEIDRLKGTVKIGGVSDSTEDGEEDEELEVLSFYTNQYEDDAEEYEFRIKVVVEITDKKAKKVYQAKMARMQGAVDTEYTGEDNWAFKIPYGEMEKPKITAYVIQYGVLSDREFVILAEEMDDVDSLEELEARAPTMVERNPVLFHQYNYRDTASEDEEVIQSSWN
;
A
#
# COMPACT_ATOMS: atom_id res chain seq x y z
N MET A 1 57.43 6.21 -28.11
CA MET A 1 56.93 4.87 -27.72
C MET A 1 55.93 5.11 -26.60
N LYS A 2 54.61 4.91 -26.83
CA LYS A 2 53.88 3.70 -26.39
C LYS A 2 54.37 3.34 -24.98
N TYR A 3 53.65 3.64 -23.89
CA TYR A 3 52.34 3.15 -23.48
C TYR A 3 51.87 4.09 -22.36
N TRP A 4 50.59 4.55 -22.32
CA TRP A 4 49.96 5.03 -21.07
C TRP A 4 48.44 5.30 -21.13
N TYR A 5 47.74 5.02 -22.23
CA TYR A 5 46.30 5.33 -22.35
C TYR A 5 45.37 4.10 -22.44
N VAL A 6 45.79 2.91 -22.01
CA VAL A 6 44.97 1.69 -22.12
C VAL A 6 44.62 1.09 -20.75
N MET A 7 44.47 1.93 -19.72
CA MET A 7 44.07 1.43 -18.39
C MET A 7 43.01 2.31 -17.72
N LEU A 8 42.02 2.78 -18.50
CA LEU A 8 40.89 3.52 -17.94
C LEU A 8 39.58 3.35 -18.74
N LEU A 9 39.37 2.17 -19.33
CA LEU A 9 38.21 1.90 -20.18
C LEU A 9 37.64 0.48 -20.03
N ALA A 10 37.77 -0.10 -18.83
CA ALA A 10 37.26 -1.45 -18.54
C ALA A 10 36.61 -1.59 -17.15
N VAL A 11 36.05 -0.50 -16.60
CA VAL A 11 35.26 -0.55 -15.35
C VAL A 11 33.99 0.32 -15.47
N CYS A 12 33.31 0.26 -16.61
CA CYS A 12 31.98 0.88 -16.79
C CYS A 12 30.96 -0.05 -17.46
N LEU A 13 31.15 -1.36 -17.36
CA LEU A 13 30.19 -2.37 -17.87
C LEU A 13 29.60 -3.25 -16.76
N GLY A 14 29.74 -2.84 -15.50
CA GLY A 14 29.37 -3.64 -14.33
C GLY A 14 28.07 -3.25 -13.63
N CYS A 15 27.26 -2.35 -14.20
CA CYS A 15 25.94 -2.04 -13.66
C CYS A 15 24.87 -2.41 -14.69
N PHE A 16 24.81 -3.69 -15.05
CA PHE A 16 23.55 -4.29 -15.45
C PHE A 16 22.68 -4.24 -14.19
N SER A 17 21.96 -3.13 -14.06
CA SER A 17 20.85 -3.04 -13.13
C SER A 17 19.95 -4.24 -13.38
N ALA A 18 19.69 -5.02 -12.33
CA ALA A 18 18.57 -5.95 -12.32
C ALA A 18 17.33 -5.16 -12.80
N PHE A 19 16.92 -5.43 -14.04
CA PHE A 19 15.62 -5.01 -14.52
C PHE A 19 14.65 -6.01 -13.87
N GLY A 20 13.65 -5.51 -13.15
CA GLY A 20 12.58 -6.35 -12.64
C GLY A 20 11.94 -7.07 -13.82
N GLU A 21 11.58 -8.33 -13.64
CA GLU A 21 10.93 -9.12 -14.68
C GLU A 21 9.64 -8.40 -15.11
N LYS A 22 9.48 -8.22 -16.42
CA LYS A 22 8.28 -7.59 -16.96
C LYS A 22 7.18 -8.65 -16.98
N ILE A 23 6.13 -8.42 -16.18
CA ILE A 23 4.90 -9.21 -16.19
C ILE A 23 4.22 -9.00 -17.54
N SER A 24 3.74 -10.07 -18.17
CA SER A 24 3.04 -10.00 -19.45
C SER A 24 1.66 -9.34 -19.32
N ASP A 25 1.16 -8.77 -20.42
CA ASP A 25 -0.16 -8.12 -20.43
C ASP A 25 -1.28 -9.13 -20.12
N ASP A 26 -1.15 -10.38 -20.59
CA ASP A 26 -2.11 -11.47 -20.30
C ASP A 26 -2.15 -11.83 -18.81
N GLU A 27 -1.00 -11.80 -18.12
CA GLU A 27 -0.92 -12.00 -16.67
C GLU A 27 -1.51 -10.83 -15.89
N ILE A 28 -1.25 -9.59 -16.31
CA ILE A 28 -1.83 -8.39 -15.71
C ILE A 28 -3.36 -8.44 -15.81
N ASP A 29 -3.90 -8.80 -16.97
CA ASP A 29 -5.34 -8.87 -17.20
C ASP A 29 -5.99 -9.99 -16.37
N ARG A 30 -5.31 -11.12 -16.19
CA ARG A 30 -5.75 -12.18 -15.25
C ARG A 30 -5.78 -11.65 -13.82
N LEU A 31 -4.71 -11.01 -13.36
CA LEU A 31 -4.59 -10.48 -11.99
C LEU A 31 -5.65 -9.42 -11.67
N LYS A 32 -5.96 -8.53 -12.62
CA LYS A 32 -7.07 -7.55 -12.46
C LYS A 32 -8.43 -8.22 -12.21
N GLY A 33 -8.63 -9.43 -12.70
CA GLY A 33 -9.86 -10.19 -12.48
C GLY A 33 -9.92 -10.89 -11.13
N THR A 34 -8.79 -11.09 -10.46
CA THR A 34 -8.70 -11.86 -9.19
C THR A 34 -8.50 -10.96 -7.98
N VAL A 35 -7.86 -9.80 -8.15
CA VAL A 35 -7.51 -8.88 -7.08
C VAL A 35 -8.66 -7.91 -6.76
N LYS A 36 -8.94 -7.70 -5.47
CA LYS A 36 -10.01 -6.80 -5.00
C LYS A 36 -9.59 -6.00 -3.75
N ILE A 37 -10.19 -4.82 -3.62
CA ILE A 37 -10.23 -4.03 -2.39
C ILE A 37 -11.69 -4.00 -1.91
N GLY A 38 -11.93 -4.08 -0.62
CA GLY A 38 -13.28 -3.99 -0.08
C GLY A 38 -13.34 -3.64 1.40
N GLY A 39 -14.57 -3.50 1.90
CA GLY A 39 -14.83 -3.28 3.33
C GLY A 39 -14.22 -1.98 3.88
N VAL A 40 -14.15 -0.94 3.05
CA VAL A 40 -13.55 0.33 3.45
C VAL A 40 -14.44 1.02 4.51
N SER A 41 -13.82 1.47 5.60
CA SER A 41 -14.48 2.20 6.68
C SER A 41 -13.51 3.17 7.35
N ASP A 42 -14.02 4.33 7.76
CA ASP A 42 -13.31 5.29 8.60
C ASP A 42 -13.76 5.23 10.06
N SER A 43 -12.81 5.41 10.98
CA SER A 43 -13.06 5.50 12.42
C SER A 43 -12.03 6.39 13.10
N THR A 44 -12.30 6.75 14.36
CA THR A 44 -11.34 7.43 15.24
C THR A 44 -10.89 6.46 16.33
N GLU A 45 -9.59 6.39 16.60
CA GLU A 45 -9.00 5.55 17.65
C GLU A 45 -8.12 6.38 18.60
N ASP A 46 -8.03 5.94 19.86
CA ASP A 46 -7.02 6.45 20.79
C ASP A 46 -5.68 5.74 20.52
N GLY A 47 -4.65 6.50 20.18
CA GLY A 47 -3.29 6.03 19.96
C GLY A 47 -2.45 5.94 21.24
N GLU A 48 -1.14 5.77 21.07
CA GLU A 48 -0.19 5.86 22.19
C GLU A 48 -0.08 7.31 22.69
N GLU A 49 0.29 7.51 23.96
CA GLU A 49 0.51 8.84 24.56
C GLU A 49 -0.70 9.81 24.50
N ASP A 50 -1.93 9.28 24.55
CA ASP A 50 -3.19 10.05 24.44
C ASP A 50 -3.34 10.81 23.09
N GLU A 51 -2.67 10.36 22.02
CA GLU A 51 -2.84 10.93 20.67
C GLU A 51 -4.05 10.32 19.94
N GLU A 52 -5.04 11.12 19.54
CA GLU A 52 -6.14 10.65 18.70
C GLU A 52 -5.67 10.38 17.25
N LEU A 53 -6.22 9.34 16.63
CA LEU A 53 -5.90 8.89 15.28
C LEU A 53 -7.16 8.82 14.42
N GLU A 54 -7.11 9.33 13.19
CA GLU A 54 -8.07 8.97 12.16
C GLU A 54 -7.58 7.69 11.47
N VAL A 55 -8.46 6.71 11.29
CA VAL A 55 -8.12 5.39 10.78
C VAL A 55 -9.00 5.05 9.59
N LEU A 56 -8.37 4.70 8.46
CA LEU A 56 -9.03 4.09 7.31
C LEU A 56 -8.73 2.58 7.30
N SER A 57 -9.74 1.76 7.54
CA SER A 57 -9.65 0.30 7.56
C SER A 57 -10.25 -0.27 6.28
N PHE A 58 -9.61 -1.28 5.71
CA PHE A 58 -10.09 -1.98 4.51
C PHE A 58 -9.41 -3.35 4.39
N TYR A 59 -9.93 -4.21 3.53
CA TYR A 59 -9.29 -5.49 3.20
C TYR A 59 -8.90 -5.56 1.73
N THR A 60 -7.89 -6.37 1.44
CA THR A 60 -7.55 -6.83 0.09
C THR A 60 -7.74 -8.32 -0.02
N ASN A 61 -8.11 -8.78 -1.21
CA ASN A 61 -8.22 -10.20 -1.54
C ASN A 61 -7.53 -10.45 -2.89
N GLN A 62 -6.77 -11.53 -2.97
CA GLN A 62 -6.16 -12.07 -4.17
C GLN A 62 -6.25 -13.60 -4.17
N TYR A 63 -5.97 -14.22 -5.31
CA TYR A 63 -5.88 -15.68 -5.37
C TYR A 63 -4.63 -16.15 -4.62
N GLU A 64 -4.77 -17.21 -3.82
CA GLU A 64 -3.71 -17.74 -2.94
C GLU A 64 -2.45 -18.11 -3.73
N ASP A 65 -2.61 -18.82 -4.86
CA ASP A 65 -1.47 -19.22 -5.71
C ASP A 65 -0.71 -18.01 -6.29
N ASP A 66 -1.35 -16.84 -6.40
CA ASP A 66 -0.72 -15.62 -6.91
C ASP A 66 0.11 -14.92 -5.81
N ALA A 67 -0.18 -15.17 -4.53
CA ALA A 67 0.42 -14.44 -3.42
C ALA A 67 1.91 -14.74 -3.23
N GLU A 68 2.36 -15.96 -3.55
CA GLU A 68 3.78 -16.32 -3.53
C GLU A 68 4.53 -15.91 -4.80
N GLU A 69 3.81 -15.76 -5.93
CA GLU A 69 4.40 -15.49 -7.24
C GLU A 69 4.69 -14.00 -7.47
N TYR A 70 3.88 -13.11 -6.89
CA TYR A 70 3.96 -11.66 -7.12
C TYR A 70 4.19 -10.86 -5.84
N GLU A 71 5.09 -9.87 -5.89
CA GLU A 71 5.20 -8.85 -4.83
C GLU A 71 4.09 -7.81 -4.96
N PHE A 72 2.98 -8.05 -4.27
CA PHE A 72 1.90 -7.08 -4.20
C PHE A 72 2.30 -5.85 -3.37
N ARG A 73 1.75 -4.71 -3.77
CA ARG A 73 1.96 -3.41 -3.14
C ARG A 73 0.67 -2.67 -3.05
N ILE A 74 0.52 -1.97 -1.93
CA ILE A 74 -0.59 -1.07 -1.69
C ILE A 74 -0.10 0.36 -1.59
N LYS A 75 -0.91 1.27 -2.12
CA LYS A 75 -0.74 2.72 -1.99
C LYS A 75 -2.06 3.30 -1.51
N VAL A 76 -2.01 4.06 -0.43
CA VAL A 76 -3.17 4.72 0.17
C VAL A 76 -2.90 6.21 0.19
N VAL A 77 -3.86 7.00 -0.29
CA VAL A 77 -3.84 8.46 -0.26
C VAL A 77 -5.17 8.95 0.29
N VAL A 78 -5.14 9.80 1.30
CA VAL A 78 -6.32 10.29 2.02
C VAL A 78 -6.31 11.80 2.09
N GLU A 79 -7.45 12.40 1.84
CA GLU A 79 -7.75 13.80 2.16
C GLU A 79 -8.31 13.88 3.59
N ILE A 80 -7.69 14.72 4.42
CA ILE A 80 -8.15 15.02 5.78
C ILE A 80 -8.53 16.48 5.86
N THR A 81 -9.74 16.75 6.32
CA THR A 81 -10.20 18.11 6.61
C THR A 81 -10.18 18.37 8.12
N ASP A 82 -9.35 19.32 8.58
CA ASP A 82 -9.52 19.90 9.91
C ASP A 82 -10.72 20.86 9.87
N LYS A 83 -11.84 20.40 10.41
CA LYS A 83 -13.11 21.14 10.40
C LYS A 83 -13.05 22.43 11.20
N LYS A 84 -12.18 22.52 12.21
CA LYS A 84 -12.07 23.72 13.04
C LYS A 84 -11.16 24.76 12.39
N ALA A 85 -9.98 24.34 11.93
CA ALA A 85 -9.07 25.24 11.21
C ALA A 85 -9.53 25.55 9.77
N LYS A 86 -10.48 24.77 9.23
CA LYS A 86 -10.93 24.80 7.83
C LYS A 86 -9.76 24.63 6.86
N LYS A 87 -8.85 23.73 7.20
CA LYS A 87 -7.69 23.38 6.38
C LYS A 87 -7.83 21.95 5.88
N VAL A 88 -7.27 21.71 4.70
CA VAL A 88 -7.27 20.39 4.05
C VAL A 88 -5.82 19.93 3.95
N TYR A 89 -5.62 18.67 4.31
CA TYR A 89 -4.33 18.00 4.34
C TYR A 89 -4.39 16.68 3.57
N GLN A 90 -3.23 16.20 3.17
CA GLN A 90 -3.03 14.90 2.55
C GLN A 90 -2.18 14.01 3.46
N ALA A 91 -2.61 12.77 3.60
CA ALA A 91 -1.80 11.68 4.14
C ALA A 91 -1.61 10.63 3.05
N LYS A 92 -0.38 10.14 2.86
CA LYS A 92 -0.11 9.08 1.89
C LYS A 92 0.95 8.11 2.37
N MET A 93 0.75 6.84 2.07
CA MET A 93 1.73 5.77 2.30
C MET A 93 1.65 4.73 1.19
N ALA A 94 2.77 4.04 0.99
CA ALA A 94 2.80 2.82 0.22
C ALA A 94 3.54 1.74 1.02
N ARG A 95 3.05 0.51 0.98
CA ARG A 95 3.64 -0.64 1.67
C ARG A 95 3.62 -1.85 0.73
N MET A 96 4.64 -2.69 0.82
CA MET A 96 4.64 -3.99 0.15
C MET A 96 3.89 -4.98 1.03
N GLN A 97 3.16 -5.91 0.43
CA GLN A 97 2.48 -6.98 1.16
C GLN A 97 3.49 -7.77 2.01
N GLY A 98 4.68 -8.07 1.50
CA GLY A 98 5.69 -8.85 2.23
C GLY A 98 5.61 -10.34 1.88
N ALA A 99 6.50 -11.14 2.47
CA ALA A 99 6.55 -12.57 2.20
C ALA A 99 5.44 -13.30 2.95
N VAL A 100 4.75 -14.20 2.24
CA VAL A 100 3.71 -15.09 2.78
C VAL A 100 4.16 -16.54 2.66
N ASP A 101 3.45 -17.45 3.32
CA ASP A 101 3.65 -18.90 3.21
C ASP A 101 2.38 -19.62 2.73
N THR A 102 2.48 -20.94 2.60
CA THR A 102 1.41 -21.80 2.06
C THR A 102 0.13 -21.84 2.91
N GLU A 103 0.14 -21.29 4.13
CA GLU A 103 -1.06 -21.23 4.97
C GLU A 103 -1.85 -19.94 4.71
N TYR A 104 -1.32 -18.99 3.93
CA TYR A 104 -1.93 -17.71 3.65
C TYR A 104 -3.23 -17.85 2.85
N THR A 105 -4.28 -17.12 3.22
CA THR A 105 -5.61 -17.31 2.60
C THR A 105 -5.84 -16.49 1.33
N GLY A 106 -4.91 -15.62 0.95
CA GLY A 106 -5.15 -14.61 -0.07
C GLY A 106 -5.83 -13.34 0.45
N GLU A 107 -6.10 -13.23 1.76
CA GLU A 107 -6.77 -12.08 2.37
C GLU A 107 -5.87 -11.32 3.34
N ASP A 108 -5.88 -9.99 3.21
CA ASP A 108 -5.18 -9.08 4.12
C ASP A 108 -6.16 -8.04 4.68
N ASN A 109 -5.97 -7.69 5.95
CA ASN A 109 -6.57 -6.51 6.55
C ASN A 109 -5.54 -5.39 6.69
N TRP A 110 -5.95 -4.17 6.40
CA TRP A 110 -5.11 -2.99 6.43
C TRP A 110 -5.75 -1.90 7.27
N ALA A 111 -4.92 -1.16 8.00
CA ALA A 111 -5.35 0.02 8.74
C ALA A 111 -4.37 1.17 8.49
N PHE A 112 -4.84 2.21 7.80
CA PHE A 112 -4.08 3.43 7.59
C PHE A 112 -4.39 4.43 8.69
N LYS A 113 -3.48 4.55 9.66
CA LYS A 113 -3.63 5.40 10.85
C LYS A 113 -2.92 6.72 10.64
N ILE A 114 -3.65 7.81 10.87
CA ILE A 114 -3.19 9.16 10.63
C ILE A 114 -3.28 9.94 11.95
N PRO A 115 -2.14 10.30 12.56
CA PRO A 115 -2.14 11.03 13.81
C PRO A 115 -2.69 12.45 13.67
N TYR A 116 -3.45 12.90 14.66
CA TYR A 116 -4.02 14.26 14.66
C TYR A 116 -2.92 15.33 14.64
N GLY A 117 -1.84 15.12 15.39
CA GLY A 117 -0.82 16.16 15.58
C GLY A 117 -1.43 17.43 16.16
N GLU A 118 -1.36 18.54 15.40
CA GLU A 118 -1.94 19.83 15.80
C GLU A 118 -3.39 20.04 15.31
N MET A 119 -3.97 19.08 14.57
CA MET A 119 -5.34 19.18 14.08
C MET A 119 -6.33 19.02 15.23
N GLU A 120 -7.33 19.90 15.29
CA GLU A 120 -8.28 19.91 16.40
C GLU A 120 -9.55 19.08 16.14
N LYS A 121 -9.97 18.99 14.86
CA LYS A 121 -11.13 18.20 14.46
C LYS A 121 -10.91 17.65 13.04
N PRO A 122 -9.88 16.81 12.84
CA PRO A 122 -9.67 16.14 11.57
C PRO A 122 -10.85 15.21 11.26
N LYS A 123 -11.07 15.00 9.97
CA LYS A 123 -11.93 13.93 9.46
C LYS A 123 -11.43 13.53 8.08
N ILE A 124 -11.40 12.24 7.81
CA ILE A 124 -11.27 11.72 6.45
C ILE A 124 -12.46 12.22 5.60
N THR A 125 -12.17 12.84 4.45
CA THR A 125 -13.18 13.40 3.53
C THR A 125 -13.10 12.91 2.09
N ALA A 126 -12.01 12.23 1.73
CA ALA A 126 -11.88 11.49 0.48
C ALA A 126 -10.70 10.53 0.58
N TYR A 127 -10.67 9.48 -0.24
CA TYR A 127 -9.52 8.58 -0.31
C TYR A 127 -9.36 7.95 -1.69
N VAL A 128 -8.15 7.48 -1.96
CA VAL A 128 -7.79 6.58 -3.06
C VAL A 128 -6.90 5.46 -2.50
N ILE A 129 -7.35 4.22 -2.67
CA ILE A 129 -6.62 3.00 -2.33
C ILE A 129 -6.30 2.28 -3.63
N GLN A 130 -5.01 2.04 -3.90
CA GLN A 130 -4.54 1.32 -5.08
C GLN A 130 -3.79 0.07 -4.64
N TYR A 131 -4.15 -1.07 -5.20
CA TYR A 131 -3.51 -2.35 -4.96
C TYR A 131 -3.00 -2.92 -6.29
N GLY A 132 -1.75 -3.37 -6.30
CA GLY A 132 -1.07 -3.68 -7.55
C GLY A 132 0.28 -4.35 -7.38
N VAL A 133 1.03 -4.43 -8.47
CA VAL A 133 2.36 -5.06 -8.53
C VAL A 133 3.36 -4.12 -9.20
N LEU A 134 4.66 -4.39 -9.04
CA LEU A 134 5.66 -3.75 -9.89
C LEU A 134 5.92 -4.58 -11.14
N SER A 135 5.84 -3.97 -12.31
CA SER A 135 6.29 -4.52 -13.59
C SER A 135 7.21 -3.50 -14.26
N ASP A 136 8.43 -3.89 -14.62
CA ASP A 136 9.44 -2.97 -15.21
C ASP A 136 9.62 -1.65 -14.44
N ARG A 137 9.59 -1.73 -13.09
CA ARG A 137 9.67 -0.58 -12.15
C ARG A 137 8.47 0.37 -12.17
N GLU A 138 7.44 0.05 -12.93
CA GLU A 138 6.17 0.77 -12.92
C GLU A 138 5.19 0.07 -11.98
N PHE A 139 4.45 0.87 -11.21
CA PHE A 139 3.37 0.34 -10.38
C PHE A 139 2.13 0.14 -11.26
N VAL A 140 1.81 -1.12 -11.51
CA VAL A 140 0.63 -1.52 -12.28
C VAL A 140 -0.53 -1.70 -11.30
N ILE A 141 -1.53 -0.83 -11.42
CA ILE A 141 -2.75 -0.89 -10.62
C ILE A 141 -3.58 -2.08 -11.09
N LEU A 142 -3.90 -2.98 -10.17
CA LEU A 142 -4.73 -4.16 -10.40
C LEU A 142 -6.14 -3.97 -9.85
N ALA A 143 -6.27 -3.30 -8.69
CA ALA A 143 -7.52 -2.85 -8.12
C ALA A 143 -7.38 -1.42 -7.57
N GLU A 144 -8.46 -0.66 -7.64
CA GLU A 144 -8.54 0.70 -7.12
C GLU A 144 -9.92 0.93 -6.49
N GLU A 145 -9.94 1.53 -5.31
CA GLU A 145 -11.15 1.95 -4.61
C GLU A 145 -11.01 3.42 -4.20
N MET A 146 -12.06 4.22 -4.45
CA MET A 146 -12.05 5.66 -4.24
C MET A 146 -13.38 6.11 -3.63
N ASP A 147 -13.32 7.14 -2.79
CA ASP A 147 -14.52 7.80 -2.25
C ASP A 147 -14.36 9.32 -2.30
N ASP A 148 -15.45 9.99 -2.67
CA ASP A 148 -15.57 11.45 -2.80
C ASP A 148 -14.54 12.13 -3.76
N VAL A 149 -13.92 11.37 -4.67
CA VAL A 149 -13.04 11.84 -5.78
C VAL A 149 -13.16 10.93 -7.02
N ASP A 150 -12.85 11.49 -8.20
CA ASP A 150 -12.85 10.74 -9.48
C ASP A 150 -11.46 10.20 -9.86
N SER A 151 -10.38 10.70 -9.24
CA SER A 151 -9.00 10.29 -9.53
C SER A 151 -8.02 10.65 -8.41
N LEU A 152 -6.86 10.00 -8.41
CA LEU A 152 -5.74 10.38 -7.54
C LEU A 152 -5.29 11.83 -7.81
N GLU A 153 -5.17 12.23 -9.07
CA GLU A 153 -4.72 13.58 -9.43
C GLU A 153 -5.67 14.66 -8.89
N GLU A 154 -6.98 14.39 -8.88
CA GLU A 154 -7.97 15.29 -8.26
C GLU A 154 -7.74 15.41 -6.75
N LEU A 155 -7.55 14.28 -6.04
CA LEU A 155 -7.28 14.28 -4.60
C LEU A 155 -6.01 15.06 -4.28
N GLU A 156 -4.91 14.79 -5.00
CA GLU A 156 -3.63 15.50 -4.80
C GLU A 156 -3.75 17.00 -5.09
N ALA A 157 -4.60 17.41 -6.04
CA ALA A 157 -4.86 18.82 -6.34
C ALA A 157 -5.71 19.51 -5.26
N ARG A 158 -6.69 18.81 -4.66
CA ARG A 158 -7.54 19.34 -3.56
C ARG A 158 -6.76 19.49 -2.25
N ALA A 159 -5.83 18.58 -1.98
CA ALA A 159 -5.10 18.48 -0.73
C ALA A 159 -3.57 18.62 -0.92
N PRO A 160 -3.05 19.79 -1.32
CA PRO A 160 -1.63 19.94 -1.66
C PRO A 160 -0.69 19.94 -0.44
N THR A 161 -1.24 20.01 0.78
CA THR A 161 -0.45 20.13 2.01
C THR A 161 -0.39 18.79 2.72
N MET A 162 0.82 18.26 2.98
CA MET A 162 0.97 17.02 3.75
C MET A 162 0.59 17.24 5.23
N VAL A 163 0.07 16.20 5.87
CA VAL A 163 0.02 16.14 7.35
C VAL A 163 1.42 16.24 7.93
N GLU A 164 1.55 16.89 9.10
CA GLU A 164 2.86 17.10 9.72
C GLU A 164 3.42 15.83 10.39
N ARG A 165 2.53 15.01 10.96
CA ARG A 165 2.87 13.73 11.55
C ARG A 165 2.81 12.64 10.51
N ASN A 166 3.79 11.74 10.53
CA ASN A 166 3.84 10.64 9.58
C ASN A 166 2.72 9.64 9.86
N PRO A 167 1.85 9.35 8.87
CA PRO A 167 0.86 8.31 9.02
C PRO A 167 1.54 6.93 8.92
N VAL A 168 0.86 5.91 9.45
CA VAL A 168 1.35 4.52 9.48
C VAL A 168 0.33 3.62 8.80
N LEU A 169 0.79 2.77 7.89
CA LEU A 169 -0.04 1.76 7.24
C LEU A 169 0.26 0.40 7.86
N PHE A 170 -0.64 -0.06 8.71
CA PHE A 170 -0.56 -1.37 9.34
C PHE A 170 -1.15 -2.44 8.42
N HIS A 171 -0.61 -3.64 8.52
CA HIS A 171 -0.97 -4.79 7.70
C HIS A 171 -1.09 -6.04 8.55
N GLN A 172 -2.14 -6.81 8.31
CA GLN A 172 -2.45 -8.06 8.97
C GLN A 172 -2.77 -9.14 7.93
N TYR A 173 -2.03 -10.25 7.95
CA TYR A 173 -2.33 -11.41 7.10
C TYR A 173 -3.32 -12.34 7.77
N ASN A 174 -4.20 -12.94 6.97
CA ASN A 174 -5.06 -14.05 7.38
C ASN A 174 -4.45 -15.38 6.91
N TYR A 175 -4.35 -16.34 7.83
CA TYR A 175 -3.81 -17.68 7.59
C TYR A 175 -4.87 -18.75 7.94
N ARG A 176 -4.81 -19.91 7.29
CA ARG A 176 -5.57 -21.10 7.68
C ARG A 176 -4.90 -21.76 8.87
N ASP A 177 -5.68 -22.16 9.86
CA ASP A 177 -5.25 -23.06 10.92
C ASP A 177 -5.22 -24.48 10.38
N THR A 178 -4.01 -24.97 10.07
CA THR A 178 -3.80 -26.35 9.63
C THR A 178 -3.58 -27.32 10.79
N ALA A 179 -3.54 -26.83 12.04
CA ALA A 179 -3.23 -27.61 13.23
C ALA A 179 -4.48 -28.11 13.99
N SER A 180 -5.67 -27.59 13.67
CA SER A 180 -6.95 -28.03 14.23
C SER A 180 -7.72 -28.92 13.25
N GLU A 181 -8.55 -29.85 13.77
CA GLU A 181 -9.39 -30.74 12.94
C GLU A 181 -10.53 -29.97 12.21
N ASP A 182 -10.78 -28.73 12.63
CA ASP A 182 -11.72 -27.79 12.04
C ASP A 182 -10.90 -26.63 11.46
N GLU A 183 -10.88 -26.45 10.12
CA GLU A 183 -10.14 -25.35 9.49
C GLU A 183 -10.66 -23.98 10.00
N GLU A 184 -9.90 -23.31 10.86
CA GLU A 184 -10.19 -21.95 11.35
C GLU A 184 -9.29 -20.90 10.67
N VAL A 185 -9.73 -19.64 10.56
CA VAL A 185 -8.88 -18.55 10.04
C VAL A 185 -8.21 -17.83 11.21
N ILE A 186 -6.88 -17.85 11.26
CA ILE A 186 -6.06 -17.17 12.27
C ILE A 186 -5.51 -15.88 11.69
N GLN A 187 -5.63 -14.78 12.43
CA GLN A 187 -5.04 -13.51 12.05
C GLN A 187 -3.66 -13.35 12.71
N SER A 188 -2.64 -13.05 11.92
CA SER A 188 -1.31 -12.70 12.45
C SER A 188 -1.35 -11.32 13.12
N SER A 189 -0.53 -11.02 14.13
CA SER A 189 -0.53 -9.71 14.80
C SER A 189 0.21 -8.64 14.00
N TRP A 190 -0.19 -7.37 14.16
CA TRP A 190 0.43 -6.20 13.54
C TRP A 190 1.96 -6.14 13.78
N ASN A 191 2.76 -6.09 12.70
CA ASN A 191 4.20 -5.79 12.73
C ASN A 191 4.49 -4.39 12.17
#